data_AF-A0A7Y1VX65-F1
#
_entry.id   AF-A0A7Y1VX65-F1
#
_cell.length_a   1.000
_cell.length_b   1.000
_cell.length_c   1.000
_cell.angle_alpha   90.00
_cell.angle_beta   90.00
_cell.angle_gamma   90.00
#
_symmetry.space_group_name_H-M   'P 1'
#
loop_
_entity.id
_entity.type
_entity.pdbx_description
1 polymer ?
#
loop_
_entity_poly.entity_id
_entity_poly.type
_entity_poly.pdbx_seq_one_letter_code
_entity_poly.pdbx_strand_id
1 'polypeptide(L)'
;MRLLSSEYKDIVAILASYGIQRADFNLHKKRGWIVIDLPDREKSFSYHRRKSVKIVGNHFEELTAYRISFGGDIEELADWKEVTRAVKKWLSTA
;
A
#
# COMPACT_ATOMS: atom_id res chain seq x y z
N MET A 1 -7.28 5.35 -9.52
CA MET A 1 -6.88 5.74 -8.15
C MET A 1 -5.75 6.76 -8.16
N ARG A 2 -5.78 7.73 -7.23
CA ARG A 2 -4.67 8.62 -6.89
C ARG A 2 -4.08 8.17 -5.55
N LEU A 3 -2.76 8.27 -5.43
CA LEU A 3 -2.06 8.15 -4.16
C LEU A 3 -2.51 9.28 -3.23
N LEU A 4 -2.93 8.96 -2.00
CA LEU A 4 -3.28 10.00 -1.03
C LEU A 4 -2.01 10.53 -0.37
N SER A 5 -2.02 11.82 0.00
CA SER A 5 -0.87 12.44 0.68
C SER A 5 -0.59 11.80 2.04
N SER A 6 -1.61 11.31 2.75
CA SER A 6 -1.43 10.55 4.00
C SER A 6 -0.73 9.22 3.76
N GLU A 7 -1.20 8.45 2.78
CA GLU A 7 -0.58 7.17 2.41
C GLU A 7 0.87 7.35 1.99
N TYR A 8 1.15 8.37 1.17
CA TYR A 8 2.51 8.70 0.79
C TYR A 8 3.40 8.99 2.00
N LYS A 9 2.94 9.85 2.92
CA LYS A 9 3.68 10.19 4.14
C LYS A 9 3.96 8.96 4.99
N ASP A 10 2.96 8.10 5.18
CA ASP A 10 3.10 6.88 5.98
C ASP A 10 4.12 5.92 5.35
N ILE A 11 4.04 5.69 4.03
CA ILE A 11 5.00 4.83 3.33
C ILE A 11 6.42 5.40 3.40
N VAL A 12 6.59 6.70 3.16
CA VAL A 12 7.89 7.38 3.26
C VAL A 12 8.46 7.25 4.67
N ALA A 13 7.63 7.45 5.71
CA ALA A 13 8.05 7.33 7.09
C ALA A 13 8.47 5.89 7.45
N ILE A 14 7.74 4.88 6.94
CA ILE A 14 8.11 3.47 7.11
C ILE A 14 9.45 3.20 6.44
N LEU A 15 9.63 3.57 5.18
CA LEU A 15 10.90 3.36 4.45
C LEU A 15 12.07 4.04 5.15
N ALA A 16 11.88 5.29 5.58
CA ALA A 16 12.89 6.03 6.34
C ALA A 16 13.26 5.35 7.67
N SER A 17 12.30 4.73 8.37
CA SER A 17 12.57 3.97 9.60
C SER A 17 13.41 2.70 9.39
N TYR A 18 13.49 2.22 8.14
CA TYR A 18 14.38 1.14 7.70
C TYR A 18 15.66 1.65 7.04
N GLY A 19 15.95 2.96 7.13
CA GLY A 19 17.16 3.55 6.56
C GLY A 19 17.11 3.83 5.05
N ILE A 20 15.95 3.63 4.40
CA ILE A 20 15.78 3.85 2.96
C ILE A 20 15.47 5.32 2.71
N GLN A 21 16.32 6.01 1.96
CA GLN A 21 16.11 7.42 1.65
C GLN A 21 15.21 7.61 0.43
N ARG A 22 14.73 8.84 0.22
CA ARG A 22 13.82 9.16 -0.89
C ARG A 22 14.39 8.82 -2.26
N ALA A 23 15.71 8.92 -2.43
CA ALA A 23 16.41 8.59 -3.66
C ALA A 23 16.49 7.07 -3.93
N ASP A 24 16.34 6.25 -2.89
CA ASP A 24 16.56 4.80 -2.94
C ASP A 24 15.28 4.02 -3.26
N PHE A 25 14.16 4.70 -3.48
CA PHE A 25 12.91 4.03 -3.85
C PHE A 25 12.13 4.80 -4.90
N ASN A 26 11.39 4.05 -5.72
CA ASN A 26 10.41 4.61 -6.62
C ASN A 26 9.00 4.27 -6.14
N LEU A 27 8.16 5.29 -6.03
CA LEU A 27 6.75 5.11 -5.71
C LEU A 27 5.94 5.70 -6.85
N HIS A 28 5.27 4.82 -7.59
CA HIS A 28 4.60 5.17 -8.82
C HIS A 28 3.30 4.38 -8.99
N LYS A 29 2.52 4.72 -10.01
CA LYS A 29 1.26 4.05 -10.30
C LYS A 29 1.39 3.18 -11.55
N LYS A 30 0.99 1.91 -11.47
CA LYS A 30 0.99 0.95 -12.58
C LYS A 30 -0.31 0.16 -12.61
N ARG A 31 -1.05 0.23 -13.72
CA ARG A 31 -2.32 -0.50 -13.94
C ARG A 31 -3.33 -0.38 -12.78
N GLY A 32 -3.40 0.81 -12.17
CA GLY A 32 -4.31 1.09 -11.04
C GLY A 32 -3.72 0.87 -9.65
N TRP A 33 -2.63 0.12 -9.55
CA TRP A 33 -1.90 -0.13 -8.30
C TRP A 33 -0.90 0.97 -8.03
N ILE A 34 -0.66 1.25 -6.75
CA ILE A 34 0.53 1.97 -6.29
C ILE A 34 1.61 0.93 -6.08
N VAL A 35 2.79 1.16 -6.64
CA VAL A 35 3.93 0.26 -6.62
C VAL A 35 5.08 0.97 -5.93
N ILE A 36 5.76 0.24 -5.05
CA ILE A 36 6.97 0.61 -4.34
C ILE A 36 8.08 -0.30 -4.88
N ASP A 37 8.99 0.28 -5.65
CA ASP A 37 10.19 -0.41 -6.12
C ASP A 37 11.39 0.03 -5.30
N LEU A 38 12.23 -0.95 -4.96
CA LEU A 38 13.53 -0.76 -4.34
C LEU A 38 14.58 -1.32 -5.31
N PRO A 39 15.59 -0.54 -5.76
CA PRO A 39 16.58 -1.00 -6.73
C PRO A 39 17.37 -2.25 -6.30
N ASP A 40 17.55 -2.42 -4.99
CA ASP A 40 18.21 -3.56 -4.36
C ASP A 40 17.30 -4.78 -4.19
N ARG A 41 16.03 -4.72 -4.61
CA ARG A 41 15.08 -5.82 -4.49
C ARG A 41 14.41 -6.16 -5.81
N GLU A 42 14.39 -7.45 -6.13
CA GLU A 42 13.71 -7.97 -7.31
C GLU A 42 12.17 -7.87 -7.20
N LYS A 43 11.64 -7.98 -5.97
CA LYS A 43 10.18 -8.00 -5.71
C LYS A 43 9.71 -6.66 -5.17
N SER A 44 8.88 -5.98 -5.96
CA SER A 44 8.19 -4.76 -5.55
C SER A 44 6.99 -5.05 -4.66
N PHE A 45 6.63 -4.06 -3.84
CA PHE A 45 5.40 -4.07 -3.06
C PHE A 45 4.35 -3.23 -3.77
N SER A 46 3.14 -3.77 -3.96
CA SER A 46 2.05 -3.06 -4.62
C SER A 46 0.80 -3.04 -3.75
N TYR A 47 0.02 -1.96 -3.79
CA TYR A 47 -1.30 -1.91 -3.17
C TYR A 47 -2.34 -1.17 -4.01
N HIS A 48 -3.60 -1.51 -3.80
CA HIS A 48 -4.77 -0.94 -4.47
C HIS A 48 -5.88 -0.69 -3.46
N ARG A 49 -6.30 0.57 -3.32
CA ARG A 49 -7.45 0.97 -2.50
C ARG A 49 -8.75 0.87 -3.30
N ARG A 50 -9.71 0.13 -2.78
CA ARG A 50 -11.08 0.02 -3.29
C ARG A 50 -12.03 0.71 -2.32
N LYS A 51 -12.79 1.68 -2.81
CA LYS A 51 -13.91 2.27 -2.07
C LYS A 51 -15.20 1.63 -2.57
N SER A 52 -16.06 1.21 -1.66
CA SER A 52 -17.42 0.76 -1.97
C SER A 52 -18.40 1.47 -1.05
N VAL A 53 -19.58 1.79 -1.58
CA VAL A 53 -20.68 2.32 -0.80
C VAL A 53 -21.70 1.20 -0.65
N LYS A 54 -22.13 0.92 0.57
CA LYS A 54 -23.24 0.01 0.84
C LYS A 54 -24.39 0.78 1.45
N ILE A 55 -25.61 0.37 1.12
CA ILE A 55 -26.82 0.86 1.78
C ILE A 55 -27.10 -0.09 2.94
N VAL A 56 -27.15 0.45 4.15
CA VAL A 56 -27.48 -0.27 5.38
C VAL A 56 -28.69 0.43 6.00
N GLY A 57 -29.86 -0.17 5.83
CA GLY A 57 -31.14 0.47 6.16
C GLY A 57 -31.40 1.71 5.28
N ASN A 58 -31.56 2.87 5.91
CA ASN A 58 -31.77 4.16 5.23
C ASN A 58 -30.49 5.03 5.16
N HIS A 59 -29.31 4.47 5.44
CA HIS A 59 -28.04 5.20 5.42
C HIS A 59 -27.03 4.59 4.44
N PHE A 60 -26.15 5.45 3.92
CA PHE A 60 -25.01 5.04 3.11
C PHE A 60 -23.78 4.89 4.00
N GLU A 61 -23.15 3.72 3.94
CA GLU A 61 -21.86 3.46 4.59
C GLU A 61 -20.75 3.37 3.53
N GLU A 62 -19.71 4.18 3.71
CA GLU A 62 -18.49 4.07 2.90
C GLU A 62 -17.54 3.05 3.51
N LEU A 63 -17.23 2.01 2.75
CA LEU A 63 -16.23 1.00 3.09
C LEU A 63 -14.99 1.21 2.23
N THR A 64 -13.82 1.21 2.87
CA THR A 64 -12.54 1.24 2.17
C THR A 64 -11.82 -0.06 2.45
N ALA A 65 -11.56 -0.84 1.39
CA ALA A 65 -10.75 -2.05 1.43
C ALA A 65 -9.46 -1.84 0.64
N TYR A 66 -8.44 -2.62 0.94
CA TYR A 66 -7.16 -2.59 0.26
C TYR A 66 -6.85 -3.96 -0.30
N ARG A 67 -6.12 -4.01 -1.40
CA ARG A 67 -5.50 -5.22 -1.92
C ARG A 67 -4.01 -4.97 -1.96
N ILE A 68 -3.20 -5.92 -1.53
CA ILE A 68 -1.75 -5.83 -1.59
C ILE A 68 -1.21 -6.97 -2.45
N SER A 69 -0.02 -6.76 -3.01
CA SER A 69 0.73 -7.80 -3.69
C SER A 69 2.22 -7.59 -3.46
N PHE A 70 2.86 -8.62 -2.91
CA PHE A 70 4.30 -8.73 -2.83
C PHE A 70 4.63 -10.23 -2.92
N GLY A 71 5.48 -10.64 -3.86
CA GLY A 71 5.80 -12.05 -4.05
C GLY A 71 4.87 -12.85 -4.96
N GLY A 72 3.94 -12.20 -5.67
CA GLY A 72 3.07 -12.83 -6.67
C GLY A 72 1.66 -13.15 -6.16
N ASP A 73 1.49 -13.25 -4.84
CA ASP A 73 0.19 -13.41 -4.21
C ASP A 73 -0.53 -12.07 -4.07
N ILE A 74 -1.86 -12.11 -4.06
CA ILE A 74 -2.72 -10.96 -3.80
C ILE A 74 -3.53 -11.24 -2.54
N GLU A 75 -3.37 -10.37 -1.54
CA GLU A 75 -4.12 -10.43 -0.29
C GLU A 75 -5.09 -9.25 -0.21
N GLU A 76 -6.30 -9.48 0.32
CA GLU A 76 -7.26 -8.41 0.63
C GLU A 76 -7.14 -8.03 2.11
N LEU A 77 -7.09 -6.73 2.37
CA LEU A 77 -6.92 -6.13 3.69
C LEU A 77 -8.09 -5.18 3.98
N ALA A 78 -8.55 -5.17 5.23
CA ALA A 78 -9.72 -4.40 5.62
C ALA A 78 -9.38 -2.93 5.89
N ASP A 79 -8.13 -2.63 6.27
CA ASP A 79 -7.73 -1.29 6.68
C ASP A 79 -6.32 -0.89 6.24
N TRP A 80 -6.04 0.41 6.35
CA TRP A 80 -4.73 0.96 6.01
C TRP A 80 -3.62 0.54 6.98
N LYS A 81 -3.95 0.27 8.25
CA LYS A 81 -2.96 -0.17 9.25
C LYS A 81 -2.42 -1.55 8.88
N GLU A 82 -3.22 -2.44 8.34
CA GLU A 82 -2.80 -3.72 7.80
C GLU A 82 -1.84 -3.54 6.61
N VAL A 83 -2.12 -2.58 5.71
CA VAL A 83 -1.19 -2.27 4.60
C VAL A 83 0.17 -1.83 5.14
N THR A 84 0.21 -0.93 6.13
CA THR A 84 1.47 -0.50 6.74
C THR A 84 2.23 -1.65 7.42
N ARG A 85 1.51 -2.58 8.06
CA ARG A 85 2.09 -3.80 8.65
C ARG A 85 2.67 -4.72 7.58
N ALA A 86 1.98 -4.87 6.44
CA ALA A 86 2.45 -5.67 5.32
C ALA A 86 3.71 -5.07 4.67
N VAL A 87 3.78 -3.73 4.53
CA VAL A 87 4.99 -3.04 4.06
C VAL A 87 6.17 -3.31 4.99
N LYS A 88 5.98 -3.18 6.31
CA LYS A 88 7.02 -3.51 7.29
C LYS A 88 7.46 -4.97 7.21
N LYS A 89 6.52 -5.90 7.08
CA LYS A 89 6.81 -7.33 6.91
C LYS A 89 7.64 -7.57 5.64
N TRP A 90 7.25 -6.99 4.51
CA TRP A 90 8.01 -7.05 3.26
C TRP A 90 9.42 -6.49 3.42
N LEU A 91 9.59 -5.34 4.09
CA LEU A 91 10.89 -4.76 4.38
C LEU A 91 11.77 -5.69 5.25
N SER A 92 11.18 -6.39 6.20
CA SER A 92 11.86 -7.35 7.08
C SER A 92 12.12 -8.73 6.47
N THR A 93 11.58 -9.03 5.28
CA THR A 93 11.76 -10.34 4.60
C THR A 93 12.96 -10.34 3.64
N ALA A 94 13.72 -9.24 3.57
CA ALA A 94 14.98 -9.17 2.82
C ALA A 94 16.17 -9.46 3.73
#